data_AF-A0A841I314-F1
#
_entry.id   AF-A0A841I314-F1
#
_cell.length_a   1.000
_cell.length_b   1.000
_cell.length_c   1.000
_cell.angle_alpha   90.00
_cell.angle_beta   90.00
_cell.angle_gamma   90.00
#
_symmetry.space_group_name_H-M   'P 1'
#
loop_
_entity.id
_entity.type
_entity.pdbx_description
1 polymer ?
#
loop_
_entity_poly.entity_id
_entity_poly.type
_entity_poly.pdbx_seq_one_letter_code
_entity_poly.pdbx_strand_id
1 'polypeptide(L)'
;MTRLNSSRYCGLPARGGQDRRATIQALKFAAVSQDQVLAQVRDLNQGGRGPSTRILSWLNRHVKQLRTDSIEALRKLKLFEGSSQQFVTPRVLFRHPPELGRWRFALSDGDQRAYPALLDALDVEERPQVADFQAVLREIAQQYGDGQQPDKDDVTVAQHCLRSLTEMYSRFTTPEERAALVHPLQTCRSRSRPRTHRRLAYVRAERPVPRRSS
;
A
#
# COMPACT_ATOMS: atom_id res chain seq x y z
N MET A 1 40.12 -5.18 -8.98
CA MET A 1 40.03 -4.98 -7.52
C MET A 1 39.25 -3.70 -7.25
N THR A 2 38.00 -3.87 -6.85
CA THR A 2 37.02 -2.81 -6.64
C THR A 2 37.00 -2.47 -5.15
N ARG A 3 37.25 -1.20 -4.79
CA ARG A 3 37.01 -0.68 -3.44
C ARG A 3 36.14 0.57 -3.49
N LEU A 4 35.31 0.63 -2.46
CA LEU A 4 34.10 1.42 -2.27
C LEU A 4 34.34 2.86 -1.76
N ASN A 5 33.28 3.66 -1.96
CA ASN A 5 32.74 4.71 -1.09
C ASN A 5 33.50 6.03 -0.89
N SER A 6 32.81 7.13 -1.21
CA SER A 6 32.46 8.19 -0.24
C SER A 6 31.45 9.20 -0.82
N SER A 7 30.27 9.23 -0.22
CA SER A 7 29.32 10.36 -0.11
C SER A 7 28.91 11.12 -1.39
N ARG A 8 27.76 10.74 -1.94
CA ARG A 8 26.98 11.56 -2.88
C ARG A 8 25.62 11.82 -2.24
N TYR A 9 25.39 13.06 -1.82
CA TYR A 9 24.11 13.70 -1.43
C TYR A 9 23.18 12.87 -0.50
N CYS A 10 23.07 13.04 0.82
CA CYS A 10 23.47 14.09 1.76
C CYS A 10 24.85 13.81 2.37
N GLY A 11 25.81 14.69 2.09
CA GLY A 11 27.22 14.50 2.43
C GLY A 11 28.05 14.82 1.21
N LEU A 12 28.48 16.07 1.08
CA LEU A 12 29.59 16.43 0.23
C LEU A 12 30.87 16.26 1.08
N PRO A 13 31.93 15.63 0.56
CA PRO A 13 33.19 15.58 1.28
C PRO A 13 33.74 17.00 1.32
N ALA A 14 33.74 17.61 2.51
CA ALA A 14 34.47 18.85 2.72
C ALA A 14 35.94 18.54 2.43
N ARG A 15 36.49 19.11 1.34
CA ARG A 15 37.94 19.15 1.13
C ARG A 15 38.56 19.73 2.40
N GLY A 16 39.56 19.01 2.92
CA GLY A 16 40.00 19.14 4.31
C GLY A 16 40.45 20.55 4.70
N GLY A 17 40.35 20.82 6.01
CA GLY A 17 40.99 21.93 6.74
C GLY A 17 40.48 23.32 6.39
N GLN A 18 39.86 24.02 7.35
CA GLN A 18 39.28 25.38 7.28
C GLN A 18 37.94 25.54 6.52
N ASP A 19 37.70 24.86 5.39
CA ASP A 19 36.47 25.10 4.60
C ASP A 19 35.23 24.32 5.06
N ARG A 20 35.38 23.36 5.99
CA ARG A 20 34.26 22.53 6.47
C ARG A 20 33.23 23.34 7.24
N ARG A 21 33.62 24.34 8.03
CA ARG A 21 32.68 25.19 8.79
C ARG A 21 31.93 26.15 7.86
N ALA A 22 32.61 26.78 6.91
CA ALA A 22 32.01 27.65 5.90
C ALA A 22 31.08 26.86 4.97
N THR A 23 31.48 25.65 4.55
CA THR A 23 30.63 24.76 3.75
C THR A 23 29.42 24.25 4.55
N ILE A 24 29.59 23.89 5.83
CA ILE A 24 28.46 23.55 6.71
C ILE A 24 27.56 24.78 6.93
N GLN A 25 28.10 26.00 7.01
CA GLN A 25 27.32 27.23 7.06
C GLN A 25 26.55 27.45 5.75
N ALA A 26 27.21 27.39 4.59
CA ALA A 26 26.58 27.52 3.28
C ALA A 26 25.48 26.46 3.06
N LEU A 27 25.72 25.21 3.50
CA LEU A 27 24.71 24.14 3.47
C LEU A 27 23.61 24.31 4.53
N LYS A 28 23.88 24.99 5.65
CA LYS A 28 22.84 25.41 6.62
C LYS A 28 21.91 26.47 6.04
N PHE A 29 22.35 27.23 5.03
CA PHE A 29 21.56 28.30 4.39
C PHE A 29 20.81 27.85 3.13
N ALA A 30 21.11 26.67 2.57
CA ALA A 30 20.30 26.10 1.50
C ALA A 30 18.98 25.59 2.10
N ALA A 31 17.95 26.45 2.08
CA ALA A 31 16.60 26.06 2.46
C ALA A 31 16.18 24.87 1.59
N VAL A 32 16.07 23.70 2.21
CA VAL A 32 15.66 22.48 1.51
C VAL A 32 14.22 22.70 1.05
N SER A 33 14.00 22.66 -0.27
CA SER A 33 12.67 22.80 -0.83
C SER A 33 11.85 21.52 -0.63
N GLN A 34 10.52 21.65 -0.57
CA GLN A 34 9.61 20.51 -0.47
C GLN A 34 9.79 19.54 -1.64
N ASP A 35 9.99 20.07 -2.84
CA ASP A 35 10.17 19.27 -4.05
C ASP A 35 11.45 18.43 -4.00
N GLN A 36 12.54 18.96 -3.41
CA GLN A 36 13.77 18.19 -3.19
C GLN A 36 13.56 17.05 -2.19
N VAL A 37 12.86 17.31 -1.08
CA VAL A 37 12.55 16.25 -0.10
C VAL A 37 11.71 15.17 -0.74
N LEU A 38 10.65 15.52 -1.47
CA LEU A 38 9.81 14.55 -2.18
C LEU A 38 10.58 13.73 -3.21
N ALA A 39 11.43 14.39 -4.01
CA ALA A 39 12.28 13.71 -4.99
C ALA A 39 13.21 12.69 -4.30
N GLN A 40 13.81 13.07 -3.16
CA GLN A 40 14.64 12.17 -2.39
C GLN A 40 13.85 10.98 -1.81
N VAL A 41 12.65 11.21 -1.27
CA VAL A 41 11.81 10.11 -0.75
C VAL A 41 11.42 9.16 -1.88
N ARG A 42 11.11 9.68 -3.07
CA ARG A 42 10.81 8.88 -4.27
C ARG A 42 12.00 8.04 -4.70
N ASP A 43 13.20 8.61 -4.77
CA ASP A 43 14.44 7.91 -5.12
C ASP A 43 14.75 6.78 -4.12
N LEU A 44 14.60 7.05 -2.81
CA LEU A 44 14.74 6.04 -1.78
C LEU A 44 13.75 4.88 -1.97
N ASN A 45 12.49 5.22 -2.24
CA ASN A 45 11.42 4.25 -2.49
C ASN A 45 11.69 3.36 -3.71
N GLN A 46 12.20 3.93 -4.80
CA GLN A 46 12.61 3.18 -5.99
C GLN A 46 13.73 2.18 -5.66
N GLY A 47 14.63 2.55 -4.74
CA GLY A 47 15.65 1.65 -4.19
C GLY A 47 15.16 0.70 -3.10
N GLY A 48 13.85 0.63 -2.81
CA GLY A 48 13.29 -0.23 -1.76
C GLY A 48 13.60 0.24 -0.33
N ARG A 49 14.08 1.47 -0.16
CA ARG A 49 14.46 2.07 1.13
C ARG A 49 13.44 3.12 1.56
N GLY A 50 13.31 3.30 2.86
CA GLY A 50 12.49 4.37 3.42
C GLY A 50 13.27 5.65 3.70
N PRO A 51 12.55 6.76 3.97
CA PRO A 51 13.15 8.00 4.43
C PRO A 51 13.87 7.80 5.78
N SER A 52 14.98 8.54 5.96
CA SER A 52 15.62 8.60 7.28
C SER A 52 14.75 9.34 8.30
N THR A 53 15.00 9.10 9.59
CA THR A 53 14.34 9.83 10.69
C THR A 53 14.46 11.35 10.55
N ARG A 54 15.59 11.86 10.04
CA ARG A 54 15.76 13.30 9.77
C ARG A 54 14.79 13.85 8.73
N ILE A 55 14.51 13.07 7.68
CA ILE A 55 13.54 13.44 6.64
C ILE A 55 12.13 13.44 7.24
N LEU A 56 11.77 12.40 8.00
CA LEU A 56 10.48 12.32 8.68
C LEU A 56 10.28 13.47 9.69
N SER A 57 11.29 13.80 10.50
CA SER A 57 11.26 14.95 11.41
C SER A 57 11.17 16.29 10.67
N TRP A 58 11.74 16.39 9.46
CA TRP A 58 11.61 17.59 8.65
C TRP A 58 10.18 17.71 8.10
N LEU A 59 9.63 16.63 7.54
CA LEU A 59 8.26 16.56 7.02
C LEU A 59 7.24 16.89 8.12
N ASN A 60 7.38 16.30 9.31
CA ASN A 60 6.51 16.56 10.45
C ASN A 60 6.51 18.03 10.88
N ARG A 61 7.69 18.68 10.90
CA ARG A 61 7.79 20.11 11.26
C ARG A 61 7.20 21.05 10.20
N HIS A 62 7.29 20.69 8.93
CA HIS A 62 6.85 21.53 7.82
C HIS A 62 5.50 21.11 7.24
N VAL A 63 4.78 20.19 7.89
CA VAL A 63 3.55 19.59 7.35
C VAL A 63 2.48 20.62 6.99
N LYS A 64 2.33 21.67 7.81
CA LYS A 64 1.39 22.78 7.58
C LYS A 64 1.71 23.63 6.35
N GLN A 65 2.95 23.55 5.85
CA GLN A 65 3.42 24.28 4.69
C GLN A 65 3.41 23.40 3.43
N LEU A 66 3.25 22.08 3.57
CA LEU A 66 3.24 21.16 2.44
C LEU A 66 2.02 21.43 1.56
N ARG A 67 2.25 21.47 0.25
CA ARG A 67 1.15 21.54 -0.73
C ARG A 67 0.29 20.26 -0.66
N THR A 68 -0.99 20.35 -1.01
CA THR A 68 -1.92 19.21 -1.01
C THR A 68 -1.43 18.07 -1.90
N ASP A 69 -0.94 18.40 -3.09
CA ASP A 69 -0.31 17.50 -4.06
C ASP A 69 0.94 16.80 -3.49
N SER A 70 1.70 17.46 -2.63
CA SER A 70 2.83 16.88 -1.90
C SER A 70 2.37 15.84 -0.89
N ILE A 71 1.30 16.13 -0.15
CA ILE A 71 0.70 15.20 0.82
C ILE A 71 0.14 13.97 0.11
N GLU A 72 -0.60 14.15 -0.98
CA GLU A 72 -1.11 13.04 -1.79
C GLU A 72 0.00 12.15 -2.36
N ALA A 73 1.12 12.75 -2.78
CA ALA A 73 2.28 12.00 -3.20
C ALA A 73 2.87 11.18 -2.04
N LEU A 74 3.03 11.78 -0.85
CA LEU A 74 3.55 11.10 0.33
C LEU A 74 2.68 9.92 0.77
N ARG A 75 1.34 10.02 0.68
CA ARG A 75 0.41 8.93 0.99
C ARG A 75 0.64 7.67 0.15
N LYS A 76 1.22 7.82 -1.04
CA LYS A 76 1.52 6.72 -1.98
C LYS A 76 2.93 6.15 -1.79
N LEU A 77 3.78 6.80 -0.99
CA LEU A 77 5.16 6.41 -0.77
C LEU A 77 5.28 5.57 0.51
N LYS A 78 6.28 4.70 0.54
CA LYS A 78 6.64 3.90 1.69
C LYS A 78 7.47 4.76 2.64
N LEU A 79 6.89 5.10 3.80
CA LEU A 79 7.46 6.09 4.72
C LEU A 79 7.88 5.48 6.04
N PHE A 80 7.10 4.54 6.57
CA PHE A 80 7.31 3.95 7.88
C PHE A 80 7.65 2.47 7.77
N GLU A 81 8.36 1.96 8.74
CA GLU A 81 8.74 0.56 8.81
C GLU A 81 7.57 -0.26 9.39
N GLY A 82 7.15 -1.31 8.67
CA GLY A 82 6.20 -2.29 9.15
C GLY A 82 6.86 -3.38 10.00
N SER A 83 6.06 -4.29 10.55
CA SER A 83 6.54 -5.39 11.41
C SER A 83 7.55 -6.33 10.73
N SER A 84 7.60 -6.35 9.40
CA SER A 84 8.51 -7.17 8.59
C SER A 84 9.82 -6.47 8.20
N GLN A 85 10.16 -5.33 8.84
CA GLN A 85 11.28 -4.45 8.47
C GLN A 85 11.18 -3.88 7.04
N GLN A 86 9.99 -3.98 6.44
CA GLN A 86 9.71 -3.42 5.13
C GLN A 86 9.07 -2.05 5.31
N PHE A 87 9.49 -1.09 4.49
CA PHE A 87 8.80 0.19 4.45
C PHE A 87 7.44 0.02 3.78
N VAL A 88 6.42 0.58 4.42
CA VAL A 88 5.02 0.48 3.99
C VAL A 88 4.41 1.86 3.81
N THR A 89 3.34 1.90 3.01
CA THR A 89 2.61 3.15 2.76
C THR A 89 1.73 3.52 3.95
N PRO A 90 1.48 4.81 4.19
CA PRO A 90 0.55 5.28 5.23
C PRO A 90 -0.82 4.59 5.20
N ARG A 91 -1.31 4.22 4.01
CA ARG A 91 -2.63 3.59 3.81
C ARG A 91 -2.77 2.20 4.44
N VAL A 92 -1.66 1.47 4.63
CA VAL A 92 -1.71 0.14 5.25
C VAL A 92 -1.32 0.16 6.73
N LEU A 93 -1.13 1.36 7.29
CA LEU A 93 -0.77 1.58 8.68
C LEU A 93 -1.98 2.02 9.49
N PHE A 94 -2.04 1.53 10.70
CA PHE A 94 -2.98 1.95 11.72
C PHE A 94 -2.22 2.33 12.98
N ARG A 95 -2.75 3.26 13.77
CA ARG A 95 -2.13 3.63 15.05
C ARG A 95 -2.32 2.54 16.09
N HIS A 96 -3.43 1.80 16.04
CA HIS A 96 -3.61 0.62 16.88
C HIS A 96 -3.39 -0.68 16.10
N PRO A 97 -2.95 -1.76 16.78
CA PRO A 97 -2.82 -3.07 16.16
C PRO A 97 -4.14 -3.53 15.52
N PRO A 98 -4.17 -3.75 14.20
CA PRO A 98 -5.43 -4.07 13.52
C PRO A 98 -5.79 -5.56 13.58
N GLU A 99 -4.92 -6.43 14.12
CA GLU A 99 -5.05 -7.90 14.07
C GLU A 99 -5.21 -8.46 12.65
N LEU A 100 -4.62 -7.78 11.66
CA LEU A 100 -4.68 -8.15 10.23
C LEU A 100 -3.38 -8.79 9.71
N GLY A 101 -2.48 -9.18 10.61
CA GLY A 101 -1.23 -9.86 10.28
C GLY A 101 -0.36 -9.09 9.29
N ARG A 102 0.11 -9.78 8.24
CA ARG A 102 0.96 -9.18 7.19
C ARG A 102 0.24 -8.21 6.25
N TRP A 103 -1.09 -8.14 6.32
CA TRP A 103 -1.88 -7.35 5.39
C TRP A 103 -1.97 -5.89 5.79
N ARG A 104 -2.01 -5.60 7.09
CA ARG A 104 -2.03 -4.24 7.64
C ARG A 104 -1.23 -4.18 8.92
N PHE A 105 -0.55 -3.07 9.13
CA PHE A 105 0.48 -2.94 10.15
C PHE A 105 0.09 -1.92 11.21
N ALA A 106 0.55 -2.16 12.44
CA ALA A 106 0.51 -1.14 13.49
C ALA A 106 1.71 -0.21 13.31
N LEU A 107 1.52 1.09 13.52
CA LEU A 107 2.62 2.03 13.63
C LEU A 107 3.33 1.83 14.97
N SER A 108 4.66 1.92 14.99
CA SER A 108 5.41 1.83 16.24
C SER A 108 5.06 2.98 17.21
N ASP A 109 5.03 2.71 18.51
CA ASP A 109 4.79 3.74 19.54
C ASP A 109 5.81 4.90 19.47
N GLY A 110 7.02 4.62 18.95
CA GLY A 110 8.05 5.62 18.72
C GLY A 110 7.67 6.59 17.61
N ASP A 111 7.21 6.06 16.47
CA ASP A 111 6.84 6.87 15.31
C ASP A 111 5.55 7.66 15.57
N GLN A 112 4.59 7.08 16.29
CA GLN A 112 3.36 7.77 16.71
C GLN A 112 3.68 9.04 17.52
N ARG A 113 4.59 8.92 18.49
CA ARG A 113 5.01 10.03 19.34
C ARG A 113 5.93 11.01 18.62
N ALA A 114 6.75 10.54 17.70
CA ALA A 114 7.73 11.38 17.01
C ALA A 114 7.13 12.23 15.89
N TYR A 115 6.08 11.74 15.22
CA TYR A 115 5.55 12.36 14.00
C TYR A 115 4.03 12.60 13.98
N PRO A 116 3.39 13.10 15.07
CA PRO A 116 1.94 13.18 15.16
C PRO A 116 1.31 14.03 14.04
N ALA A 117 1.88 15.21 13.76
CA ALA A 117 1.33 16.13 12.76
C ALA A 117 1.45 15.58 11.32
N LEU A 118 2.50 14.82 11.04
CA LEU A 118 2.65 14.12 9.75
C LEU A 118 1.61 13.00 9.61
N LEU A 119 1.38 12.23 10.67
CA LEU A 119 0.41 11.14 10.66
C LEU A 119 -1.02 11.66 10.46
N ASP A 120 -1.36 12.77 11.11
CA ASP A 120 -2.64 13.45 10.91
C ASP A 120 -2.79 13.90 9.45
N ALA A 121 -1.78 14.54 8.87
CA ALA A 121 -1.85 15.01 7.47
C ALA A 121 -1.88 13.87 6.44
N LEU A 122 -1.34 12.71 6.77
CA LEU A 122 -1.37 11.52 5.92
C LEU A 122 -2.67 10.72 6.06
N ASP A 123 -3.62 11.16 6.89
CA ASP A 123 -4.85 10.47 7.25
C ASP A 123 -4.59 9.03 7.73
N VAL A 124 -3.56 8.83 8.58
CA VAL A 124 -3.31 7.52 9.18
C VAL A 124 -4.36 7.25 10.24
N GLU A 125 -5.23 6.28 9.96
CA GLU A 125 -6.38 5.97 10.79
C GLU A 125 -5.99 5.32 12.12
N GLU A 126 -6.83 5.51 13.14
CA GLU A 126 -6.65 4.90 14.46
C GLU A 126 -6.88 3.38 14.40
N ARG A 127 -7.93 2.95 13.68
CA ARG A 127 -8.36 1.55 13.58
C ARG A 127 -8.92 1.26 12.17
N PRO A 128 -8.91 -0.01 11.72
CA PRO A 128 -9.47 -0.39 10.43
C PRO A 128 -10.97 -0.08 10.31
N GLN A 129 -11.37 0.42 9.14
CA GLN A 129 -12.77 0.62 8.76
C GLN A 129 -13.33 -0.56 7.97
N VAL A 130 -14.65 -0.53 7.71
CA VAL A 130 -15.33 -1.55 6.89
C VAL A 130 -14.63 -1.75 5.54
N ALA A 131 -14.20 -0.66 4.90
CA ALA A 131 -13.51 -0.69 3.63
C ALA A 131 -12.16 -1.43 3.69
N ASP A 132 -11.44 -1.34 4.82
CA ASP A 132 -10.14 -2.00 5.00
C ASP A 132 -10.29 -3.50 5.17
N PHE A 133 -11.23 -3.95 5.99
CA PHE A 133 -11.53 -5.38 6.14
C PHE A 133 -11.98 -5.99 4.81
N GLN A 134 -12.82 -5.28 4.04
CA GLN A 134 -13.21 -5.70 2.70
C GLN A 134 -12.01 -5.76 1.74
N ALA A 135 -11.11 -4.78 1.81
CA ALA A 135 -9.90 -4.75 0.98
C ALA A 135 -8.99 -5.94 1.30
N VAL A 136 -8.73 -6.22 2.58
CA VAL A 136 -7.91 -7.37 3.00
C VAL A 136 -8.52 -8.69 2.53
N LEU A 137 -9.83 -8.89 2.69
CA LEU A 137 -10.50 -10.09 2.19
C LEU A 137 -10.35 -10.26 0.67
N ARG A 138 -10.43 -9.15 -0.09
CA ARG A 138 -10.22 -9.18 -1.54
C ARG A 138 -8.78 -9.51 -1.90
N GLU A 139 -7.82 -8.93 -1.18
CA GLU A 139 -6.40 -9.18 -1.40
C GLU A 139 -6.05 -10.65 -1.13
N ILE A 140 -6.54 -11.23 -0.02
CA ILE A 140 -6.41 -12.66 0.28
C ILE A 140 -7.04 -13.51 -0.83
N ALA A 141 -8.28 -13.21 -1.23
CA ALA A 141 -8.96 -13.97 -2.28
C ALA A 141 -8.24 -13.90 -3.63
N GLN A 142 -7.68 -12.74 -3.99
CA GLN A 142 -6.89 -12.55 -5.21
C GLN A 142 -5.58 -13.33 -5.17
N GLN A 143 -4.93 -13.41 -4.02
CA GLN A 143 -3.68 -14.14 -3.87
C GLN A 143 -3.86 -15.65 -4.08
N TYR A 144 -4.96 -16.23 -3.57
CA TYR A 144 -5.15 -17.69 -3.56
C TYR A 144 -5.99 -18.23 -4.74
N GLY A 145 -6.82 -17.40 -5.38
CA GLY A 145 -7.54 -17.77 -6.63
C GLY A 145 -8.32 -19.10 -6.56
N ASP A 146 -8.70 -19.61 -7.74
CA ASP A 146 -9.41 -20.89 -7.85
C ASP A 146 -8.40 -22.06 -7.79
N GLY A 147 -7.99 -22.45 -6.58
CA GLY A 147 -7.33 -23.74 -6.36
C GLY A 147 -6.09 -23.72 -5.47
N GLN A 148 -5.62 -22.57 -4.97
CA GLN A 148 -4.60 -22.56 -3.93
C GLN A 148 -5.25 -22.48 -2.55
N GLN A 149 -4.73 -23.27 -1.62
CA GLN A 149 -5.21 -23.24 -0.24
C GLN A 149 -4.51 -22.10 0.51
N PRO A 150 -5.26 -21.20 1.18
CA PRO A 150 -4.68 -20.15 1.99
C PRO A 150 -3.86 -20.71 3.16
N ASP A 151 -2.83 -19.97 3.54
CA ASP A 151 -2.05 -20.28 4.75
C ASP A 151 -2.94 -20.12 5.99
N LYS A 152 -2.60 -20.82 7.08
CA LYS A 152 -3.30 -20.77 8.36
C LYS A 152 -3.42 -19.34 8.88
N ASP A 153 -2.38 -18.53 8.70
CA ASP A 153 -2.38 -17.13 9.11
C ASP A 153 -3.38 -16.30 8.31
N ASP A 154 -3.46 -16.51 6.98
CA ASP A 154 -4.43 -15.80 6.14
C ASP A 154 -5.87 -16.25 6.39
N VAL A 155 -6.09 -17.53 6.68
CA VAL A 155 -7.40 -18.03 7.11
C VAL A 155 -7.81 -17.36 8.43
N THR A 156 -6.89 -17.23 9.38
CA THR A 156 -7.15 -16.58 10.67
C THR A 156 -7.50 -15.10 10.46
N VAL A 157 -6.75 -14.40 9.63
CA VAL A 157 -7.02 -12.99 9.28
C VAL A 157 -8.36 -12.85 8.56
N ALA A 158 -8.69 -13.75 7.63
CA ALA A 158 -9.97 -13.71 6.92
C ALA A 158 -11.16 -13.94 7.87
N GLN A 159 -11.03 -14.89 8.80
CA GLN A 159 -12.04 -15.13 9.84
C GLN A 159 -12.21 -13.92 10.75
N HIS A 160 -11.11 -13.28 11.16
CA HIS A 160 -11.14 -12.05 11.93
C HIS A 160 -11.88 -10.94 11.16
N CYS A 161 -11.52 -10.69 9.89
CA CYS A 161 -12.18 -9.70 9.04
C CYS A 161 -13.69 -9.95 8.94
N LEU A 162 -14.11 -11.19 8.71
CA LEU A 162 -15.54 -11.54 8.60
C LEU A 162 -16.29 -11.31 9.91
N ARG A 163 -15.68 -11.63 11.05
CA ARG A 163 -16.25 -11.37 12.38
C ARG A 163 -16.39 -9.87 12.62
N SER A 164 -15.33 -9.10 12.43
CA SER A 164 -15.34 -7.64 12.60
C SER A 164 -16.37 -6.99 11.69
N LEU A 165 -16.46 -7.42 10.43
CA LEU A 165 -17.49 -6.94 9.51
C LEU A 165 -18.88 -7.26 10.04
N THR A 166 -19.14 -8.50 10.47
CA THR A 166 -20.45 -8.91 11.02
C THR A 166 -20.85 -8.05 12.22
N GLU A 167 -19.91 -7.82 13.15
CA GLU A 167 -20.13 -6.95 14.30
C GLU A 167 -20.40 -5.50 13.89
N MET A 168 -19.62 -4.93 12.97
CA MET A 168 -19.86 -3.58 12.46
C MET A 168 -21.21 -3.49 11.75
N TYR A 169 -21.57 -4.49 10.94
CA TYR A 169 -22.84 -4.54 10.23
C TYR A 169 -24.05 -4.66 11.17
N SER A 170 -23.92 -5.41 12.26
CA SER A 170 -24.98 -5.56 13.27
C SER A 170 -25.31 -4.26 14.00
N ARG A 171 -24.40 -3.28 14.01
CA ARG A 171 -24.63 -1.96 14.61
C ARG A 171 -25.51 -1.06 13.74
N PHE A 172 -25.64 -1.36 12.44
CA PHE A 172 -26.53 -0.62 11.55
C PHE A 172 -27.95 -1.21 11.63
N THR A 173 -28.84 -0.45 12.24
CA THR A 173 -30.26 -0.78 12.39
C THR A 173 -31.08 -0.33 11.19
N THR A 174 -30.63 0.67 10.42
CA THR A 174 -31.40 1.21 9.30
C THR A 174 -31.03 0.60 7.94
N PRO A 175 -31.98 0.47 7.00
CA PRO A 175 -31.72 -0.05 5.65
C PRO A 175 -30.78 0.85 4.81
N GLU A 176 -30.82 2.17 5.03
CA GLU A 176 -30.02 3.15 4.28
C GLU A 176 -28.53 3.06 4.63
N GLU A 177 -28.21 2.91 5.92
CA GLU A 177 -26.84 2.68 6.40
C GLU A 177 -26.27 1.36 5.86
N ARG A 178 -27.12 0.32 5.75
CA ARG A 178 -26.72 -0.96 5.15
C ARG A 178 -26.47 -0.85 3.65
N ALA A 179 -27.27 -0.06 2.92
CA ALA A 179 -27.14 0.11 1.47
C ALA A 179 -25.83 0.81 1.07
N ALA A 180 -25.40 1.82 1.83
CA ALA A 180 -24.15 2.54 1.60
C ALA A 180 -22.90 1.63 1.64
N LEU A 181 -22.96 0.54 2.41
CA LEU A 181 -21.85 -0.38 2.62
C LEU A 181 -21.81 -1.57 1.64
N VAL A 182 -22.93 -1.88 0.97
CA VAL A 182 -23.05 -2.98 0.00
C VAL A 182 -22.57 -2.56 -1.40
N HIS A 183 -22.63 -1.26 -1.73
CA HIS A 183 -22.27 -0.72 -3.03
C HIS A 183 -20.83 -1.08 -3.49
N PRO A 184 -19.80 -1.10 -2.60
CA PRO A 184 -18.46 -1.56 -2.97
C PRO A 184 -18.40 -3.05 -3.33
N LEU A 185 -19.24 -3.92 -2.74
CA LEU A 185 -19.21 -5.37 -2.96
C LEU A 185 -19.91 -5.79 -4.27
N GLN A 186 -20.91 -5.04 -4.71
CA GLN A 186 -21.67 -5.36 -5.93
C GLN A 186 -20.91 -5.07 -7.22
N THR A 187 -19.91 -4.17 -7.20
CA THR A 187 -19.08 -3.85 -8.38
C THR A 187 -18.15 -4.98 -8.83
N CYS A 188 -17.94 -6.01 -8.00
CA CYS A 188 -17.16 -7.20 -8.39
C CYS A 188 -18.01 -8.25 -9.13
N ARG A 189 -19.33 -8.27 -8.96
CA ARG A 189 -20.20 -9.29 -9.59
C ARG A 189 -20.49 -9.05 -11.08
N SER A 190 -20.14 -7.88 -11.61
CA SER A 190 -20.44 -7.50 -13.00
C SER A 190 -19.26 -7.65 -13.98
N ARG A 191 -18.08 -8.12 -13.53
CA ARG A 191 -16.95 -8.43 -14.44
C ARG A 191 -16.78 -9.91 -14.78
N SER A 192 -17.59 -10.80 -14.23
CA SER A 192 -17.66 -12.21 -14.64
C SER A 192 -18.72 -12.41 -15.75
N ARG A 193 -18.31 -12.03 -16.97
CA ARG A 193 -18.83 -12.44 -18.31
C ARG A 193 -20.29 -12.12 -18.69
N PRO A 194 -20.48 -11.73 -19.95
CA PRO A 194 -21.17 -12.67 -20.83
C PRO A 194 -20.47 -12.90 -22.18
N ARG A 195 -20.76 -14.09 -22.74
CA ARG A 195 -20.61 -14.54 -24.15
C ARG A 195 -19.23 -15.04 -24.60
N THR A 196 -19.15 -16.34 -24.87
CA THR A 196 -19.63 -16.89 -26.16
C THR A 196 -20.08 -18.35 -25.99
N HIS A 197 -21.38 -18.59 -26.12
CA HIS A 197 -21.88 -19.89 -26.59
C HIS A 197 -21.43 -20.03 -28.04
N ARG A 198 -20.32 -20.72 -28.27
CA ARG A 198 -19.99 -21.23 -29.60
C ARG A 198 -20.84 -22.48 -29.80
N ARG A 199 -21.95 -22.33 -30.52
CA ARG A 199 -22.70 -23.46 -31.11
C ARG A 199 -21.69 -24.33 -31.87
N LEU A 200 -21.42 -25.52 -31.36
CA LEU A 200 -20.81 -26.59 -32.16
C LEU A 200 -21.89 -27.04 -33.13
N ALA A 201 -21.80 -26.56 -34.37
CA ALA A 201 -22.54 -27.12 -35.49
C ALA A 201 -22.04 -28.55 -35.72
N TYR A 202 -22.95 -29.50 -35.52
CA TYR A 202 -22.75 -30.91 -35.84
C TYR A 202 -22.73 -31.04 -37.37
N VAL A 203 -21.55 -31.06 -37.98
CA VAL A 203 -21.41 -31.41 -39.41
C VAL A 203 -21.53 -32.92 -39.52
N ARG A 204 -22.71 -33.36 -39.95
CA ARG A 204 -23.04 -34.74 -40.32
C ARG A 204 -22.29 -35.06 -41.61
N ALA A 205 -21.12 -35.70 -41.52
CA ALA A 205 -20.43 -36.24 -42.68
C ALA A 205 -21.14 -37.53 -43.12
N GLU A 206 -21.96 -37.43 -44.16
CA GLU A 206 -22.46 -38.58 -44.90
C GLU A 206 -21.26 -39.27 -45.59
N ARG A 207 -20.95 -40.50 -45.15
CA ARG A 207 -20.02 -41.38 -45.88
C ARG A 207 -20.82 -42.12 -46.96
N PRO A 208 -20.43 -42.06 -48.24
CA PRO A 208 -21.06 -42.88 -49.28
C PRO A 208 -20.67 -44.36 -49.11
N VAL A 209 -21.68 -45.22 -49.24
CA VAL A 209 -21.58 -46.69 -49.26
C VAL A 209 -20.92 -47.13 -50.57
N PRO A 210 -19.87 -47.97 -50.55
CA PRO A 210 -19.36 -48.57 -51.78
C PRO A 210 -20.33 -49.64 -52.28
N ARG A 211 -20.83 -49.44 -53.52
CA ARG A 211 -21.57 -50.45 -54.27
C ARG A 211 -20.68 -51.67 -54.52
N ARG A 212 -21.16 -52.85 -54.12
CA ARG A 212 -20.69 -54.14 -54.65
C ARG A 212 -21.01 -54.19 -56.14
N SER A 213 -20.04 -54.58 -56.95
CA SER A 213 -20.27 -55.10 -58.29
C SER A 213 -19.54 -56.43 -58.40
N SER A 214 -20.31 -57.39 -58.90
CA SER A 214 -20.04 -58.79 -59.20
C SER A 214 -18.71 -59.06 -59.90
#